data_AF-A0A4Z2B8W0-F1
#
_entry.id   AF-A0A4Z2B8W0-F1
#
_cell.length_a   1.000
_cell.length_b   1.000
_cell.length_c   1.000
_cell.angle_alpha   90.00
_cell.angle_beta   90.00
_cell.angle_gamma   90.00
#
_symmetry.space_group_name_H-M   'P 1'
#
loop_
_entity.id
_entity.type
_entity.pdbx_description
1 polymer ?
#
loop_
_entity_poly.entity_id
_entity_poly.type
_entity_poly.pdbx_seq_one_letter_code
_entity_poly.pdbx_strand_id
1 'polypeptide(L)'
;MPESLLEVKDICDSGECRTPLMRPFSQSSLPLQRRTSYILSTFCTEHNVQECLLRITQVLSESGSSSEMNVVAVLNCMHDLIQLYHRSLRSLETLELEQHKSSSNVEYLQLTSTRLKEQLETSKRENTGLLERERRLQMKTKTLQHSLKNEKEEVQKLQNIIASRASQYNHEMKRKEREFNKLKERLNQLLTDKREKKQAIDVLNSIGRADGKRSLWKTDKTEAKHEGQLFQTLLSDYEARQRELLLENAELNKVLQQMKGEMTSILRSNKSNLTGDTYQDDVTQAESEEEEEVFDSSKERVELFCVHAREKLTNSIRLQWRKLKNHVERLDSQASLSNTDVVSRENHVEEVDKLKLEIQQCKDLIQTQQQLLNQQLSSQCDEDEVSVYENGPMLKEEKNLRQEWKVLEEQRKIFERERRNFTEAAIRLSNERKSFEEDRATWLKHQFLNSSPFSDSVKPPMTKSKSAFLMCECLLFYLTDKPGFHIKSSIVSFNVEFHVFFTVETTLETIVNCKLETIAPSTSCASLSPTSSETADVFQTHRLIPQNRYTQ
;
A
#
# COMPACT_ATOMS: atom_id res chain seq x y z
N MET A 1 -27.32 12.45 23.46
CA MET A 1 -28.31 13.53 23.60
C MET A 1 -27.57 14.86 23.66
N PRO A 2 -27.81 15.82 22.75
CA PRO A 2 -28.85 15.85 21.73
C PRO A 2 -28.38 15.26 20.40
N GLU A 3 -29.31 14.56 19.75
CA GLU A 3 -29.22 14.04 18.40
C GLU A 3 -29.63 15.14 17.41
N SER A 4 -28.78 15.41 16.42
CA SER A 4 -29.21 16.13 15.21
C SER A 4 -29.56 15.10 14.15
N LEU A 5 -30.82 14.71 14.16
CA LEU A 5 -31.53 14.07 13.05
C LEU A 5 -31.49 15.02 11.85
N LEU A 6 -30.61 14.72 10.89
CA LEU A 6 -30.79 15.19 9.53
C LEU A 6 -31.62 14.13 8.80
N GLU A 7 -32.92 14.38 8.74
CA GLU A 7 -33.84 13.76 7.80
C GLU A 7 -33.28 13.91 6.39
N VAL A 8 -32.78 12.79 5.84
CA VAL A 8 -32.63 12.62 4.40
C VAL A 8 -34.04 12.48 3.87
N LYS A 9 -34.60 13.60 3.42
CA LYS A 9 -35.87 13.66 2.73
C LYS A 9 -35.67 12.98 1.38
N ASP A 10 -36.14 11.74 1.28
CA ASP A 10 -36.34 11.04 0.01
C ASP A 10 -37.26 11.91 -0.85
N ILE A 11 -36.68 12.66 -1.78
CA ILE A 11 -37.40 13.24 -2.90
C ILE A 11 -37.54 12.13 -3.93
N CYS A 12 -38.49 11.22 -3.66
CA CYS A 12 -39.28 10.65 -4.73
C CYS A 12 -40.32 11.70 -5.08
N ASP A 13 -40.05 12.51 -6.10
CA ASP A 13 -41.12 13.20 -6.80
C ASP A 13 -41.04 12.92 -8.29
N SER A 14 -42.20 12.48 -8.74
CA SER A 14 -42.59 11.92 -10.03
C SER A 14 -42.35 12.88 -11.18
N GLY A 15 -41.24 12.70 -11.87
CA GLY A 15 -41.10 13.09 -13.27
C GLY A 15 -41.45 11.91 -14.17
N GLU A 16 -42.73 11.59 -14.33
CA GLU A 16 -43.19 10.82 -15.49
C GLU A 16 -42.89 11.64 -16.75
N CYS A 17 -41.64 11.62 -17.21
CA CYS A 17 -41.35 11.85 -18.62
C CYS A 17 -41.86 10.63 -19.36
N ARG A 18 -43.19 10.63 -19.55
CA ARG A 18 -43.92 9.79 -20.48
C ARG A 18 -43.18 9.91 -21.80
N THR A 19 -42.33 8.93 -22.07
CA THR A 19 -41.64 8.79 -23.34
C THR A 19 -42.76 8.80 -24.36
N PRO A 20 -42.77 9.72 -25.36
CA PRO A 20 -43.67 9.53 -26.47
C PRO A 20 -43.28 8.16 -27.01
N LEU A 21 -44.21 7.22 -26.94
CA LEU A 21 -44.12 5.96 -27.65
C LEU A 21 -43.86 6.36 -29.09
N MET A 22 -42.59 6.34 -29.49
CA MET A 22 -42.19 6.44 -30.88
C MET A 22 -42.85 5.23 -31.49
N ARG A 23 -44.04 5.47 -32.06
CA ARG A 23 -44.66 4.53 -32.98
C ARG A 23 -43.52 4.06 -33.87
N PRO A 24 -43.33 2.75 -34.06
CA PRO A 24 -42.54 2.33 -35.17
C PRO A 24 -43.27 2.93 -36.37
N PHE A 25 -42.72 4.02 -36.92
CA PHE A 25 -42.90 4.32 -38.31
C PHE A 25 -42.34 3.08 -38.97
N SER A 26 -43.25 2.13 -39.18
CA SER A 26 -43.08 1.04 -40.09
C SER A 26 -42.77 1.76 -41.38
N GLN A 27 -41.48 1.96 -41.64
CA GLN A 27 -40.99 2.06 -42.99
C GLN A 27 -41.43 0.74 -43.61
N SER A 28 -42.65 0.74 -44.15
CA SER A 28 -42.93 -0.01 -45.34
C SER A 28 -41.95 0.56 -46.35
N SER A 29 -40.74 0.03 -46.35
CA SER A 29 -39.87 -0.05 -47.51
C SER A 29 -40.60 -0.93 -48.53
N LEU A 30 -41.74 -0.41 -49.03
CA LEU A 30 -42.16 -0.75 -50.36
C LEU A 30 -41.03 -0.22 -51.24
N PRO A 31 -40.31 -1.10 -51.96
CA PRO A 31 -39.34 -0.64 -52.91
C PRO A 31 -40.12 0.25 -53.88
N LEU A 32 -39.81 1.55 -53.91
CA LEU A 32 -40.18 2.42 -55.02
C LEU A 32 -39.34 1.95 -56.21
N GLN A 33 -39.76 0.81 -56.72
CA GLN A 33 -39.32 0.11 -57.88
C GLN A 33 -39.47 1.09 -59.04
N ARG A 34 -38.33 1.56 -59.56
CA ARG A 34 -38.13 2.16 -60.89
C ARG A 34 -39.38 2.86 -61.45
N ARG A 35 -39.55 4.16 -61.16
CA ARG A 35 -40.44 5.03 -61.94
C ARG A 35 -39.77 5.58 -63.22
N THR A 36 -38.94 4.76 -63.88
CA THR A 36 -38.55 4.94 -65.29
C THR A 36 -39.41 4.08 -66.22
N SER A 37 -40.62 3.76 -65.79
CA SER A 37 -41.63 3.03 -66.56
C SER A 37 -42.92 3.83 -66.61
N TYR A 38 -42.86 5.08 -67.06
CA TYR A 38 -43.96 5.62 -67.87
C TYR A 38 -43.93 4.84 -69.17
N ILE A 39 -44.60 3.68 -69.16
CA ILE A 39 -45.08 3.05 -70.37
C ILE A 39 -45.87 4.16 -71.06
N LEU A 40 -45.35 4.62 -72.20
CA LEU A 40 -46.07 5.46 -73.14
C LEU A 40 -47.29 4.67 -73.63
N SER A 41 -48.35 4.66 -72.82
CA SER A 41 -49.70 4.34 -73.29
C SER A 41 -50.08 5.48 -74.22
N THR A 42 -49.91 5.26 -75.52
CA THR A 42 -50.30 6.22 -76.55
C THR A 42 -51.79 6.52 -76.42
N PHE A 43 -52.14 7.76 -76.09
CA PHE A 43 -53.53 8.23 -75.91
C PHE A 43 -54.36 8.03 -77.19
N CYS A 44 -53.74 8.21 -78.36
CA CYS A 44 -54.34 8.03 -79.66
C CYS A 44 -53.64 6.90 -80.43
N THR A 45 -54.42 6.00 -81.00
CA THR A 45 -54.04 4.86 -81.83
C THR A 45 -54.97 4.83 -83.04
N GLU A 46 -54.60 4.17 -84.14
CA GLU A 46 -55.44 4.14 -85.37
C GLU A 46 -56.90 3.69 -85.13
N HIS A 47 -57.15 2.95 -84.05
CA HIS A 47 -58.45 2.34 -83.76
C HIS A 47 -59.37 3.24 -82.90
N ASN A 48 -58.84 4.28 -82.25
CA ASN A 48 -59.60 5.17 -81.36
C ASN A 48 -59.58 6.65 -81.79
N VAL A 49 -59.04 6.96 -82.98
CA VAL A 49 -58.87 8.34 -83.49
C VAL A 49 -60.19 9.12 -83.51
N GLN A 50 -61.28 8.53 -84.01
CA GLN A 50 -62.60 9.18 -84.01
C GLN A 50 -63.08 9.52 -82.58
N GLU A 51 -62.89 8.60 -81.64
CA GLU A 51 -63.33 8.77 -80.25
C GLU A 51 -62.46 9.81 -79.51
N CYS A 52 -61.15 9.79 -79.76
CA CYS A 52 -60.22 10.82 -79.28
C CYS A 52 -60.54 12.21 -79.84
N LEU A 53 -60.87 12.32 -81.14
CA LEU A 53 -61.30 13.57 -81.77
C LEU A 53 -62.57 14.12 -81.12
N LEU A 54 -63.61 13.30 -80.96
CA LEU A 54 -64.85 13.71 -80.30
C LEU A 54 -64.60 14.23 -78.88
N ARG A 55 -63.74 13.53 -78.13
CA ARG A 55 -63.40 13.89 -76.75
C ARG A 55 -62.62 15.21 -76.66
N ILE A 56 -61.70 15.45 -77.59
CA ILE A 56 -60.96 16.72 -77.69
C ILE A 56 -61.93 17.85 -78.07
N THR A 57 -62.76 17.65 -79.09
CA THR A 57 -63.75 18.66 -79.54
C THR A 57 -64.75 19.00 -78.43
N GLN A 58 -65.19 18.03 -77.63
CA GLN A 58 -66.05 18.25 -76.47
C GLN A 58 -65.40 19.17 -75.42
N VAL A 59 -64.14 18.89 -75.05
CA VAL A 59 -63.39 19.70 -74.08
C VAL A 59 -63.11 21.12 -74.60
N LEU A 60 -62.89 21.28 -75.91
CA LEU A 60 -62.70 22.59 -76.55
C LEU A 60 -64.00 23.40 -76.69
N SER A 61 -65.16 22.74 -76.82
CA SER A 61 -66.47 23.41 -76.79
C SER A 61 -66.83 23.91 -75.38
N GLU A 62 -66.46 23.18 -74.32
CA GLU A 62 -66.61 23.64 -72.92
C GLU A 62 -65.72 24.86 -72.61
N SER A 63 -64.62 25.03 -73.36
CA SER A 63 -63.73 26.21 -73.31
C SER A 63 -64.24 27.40 -74.15
N GLY A 64 -65.42 27.32 -74.79
CA GLY A 64 -66.07 28.44 -75.49
C GLY A 64 -65.73 28.61 -76.97
N SER A 65 -65.19 27.59 -77.66
CA SER A 65 -64.90 27.65 -79.10
C SER A 65 -65.99 26.98 -79.96
N SER A 66 -66.60 27.72 -80.88
CA SER A 66 -67.71 27.28 -81.73
C SER A 66 -67.25 26.47 -82.95
N SER A 67 -67.82 25.27 -83.12
CA SER A 67 -67.99 24.39 -84.31
C SER A 67 -66.87 24.16 -85.35
N GLU A 68 -65.87 25.02 -85.47
CA GLU A 68 -64.65 24.79 -86.26
C GLU A 68 -63.45 24.75 -85.32
N MET A 69 -62.63 23.69 -85.45
CA MET A 69 -61.43 23.45 -84.66
C MET A 69 -60.46 24.64 -84.82
N ASN A 70 -60.49 25.59 -83.88
CA ASN A 70 -59.59 26.73 -83.91
C ASN A 70 -58.17 26.25 -83.57
N VAL A 71 -57.37 26.00 -84.60
CA VAL A 71 -55.99 25.50 -84.50
C VAL A 71 -55.13 26.37 -83.59
N VAL A 72 -55.36 27.69 -83.56
CA VAL A 72 -54.63 28.63 -82.70
C VAL A 72 -54.97 28.41 -81.23
N ALA A 73 -56.25 28.20 -80.89
CA ALA A 73 -56.67 27.88 -79.54
C ALA A 73 -56.07 26.54 -79.06
N VAL A 74 -56.10 25.51 -79.92
CA VAL A 74 -55.49 24.20 -79.62
C VAL A 74 -53.98 24.32 -79.40
N LEU A 75 -53.26 25.06 -80.25
CA LEU A 75 -51.82 25.26 -80.13
C LEU A 75 -51.44 26.03 -78.85
N ASN A 76 -52.20 27.06 -78.49
CA ASN A 76 -51.99 27.79 -77.24
C ASN A 76 -52.27 26.91 -76.02
N CYS A 77 -53.36 26.14 -76.02
CA CYS A 77 -53.63 25.17 -74.95
C CYS A 77 -52.54 24.10 -74.84
N MET A 78 -52.01 23.60 -75.96
CA MET A 78 -50.87 22.68 -75.96
C MET A 78 -49.62 23.35 -75.39
N HIS A 79 -49.35 24.60 -75.76
CA HIS A 79 -48.22 25.36 -75.24
C HIS A 79 -48.33 25.54 -73.72
N ASP A 80 -49.51 25.91 -73.20
CA ASP A 80 -49.77 26.04 -71.77
C ASP A 80 -49.62 24.70 -71.03
N LEU A 81 -50.08 23.60 -71.62
CA LEU A 81 -49.92 22.25 -71.08
C LEU A 81 -48.43 21.87 -70.99
N ILE A 82 -47.64 22.15 -72.03
CA ILE A 82 -46.19 21.90 -72.03
C ILE A 82 -45.50 22.77 -70.98
N GLN A 83 -45.88 24.04 -70.85
CA GLN A 83 -45.34 24.92 -69.82
C GLN A 83 -45.68 24.42 -68.40
N LEU A 84 -46.92 23.98 -68.18
CA LEU A 84 -47.36 23.39 -66.91
C LEU A 84 -46.57 22.11 -66.61
N TYR A 85 -46.37 21.24 -67.60
CA TYR A 85 -45.58 20.02 -67.47
C TYR A 85 -44.13 20.34 -67.08
N HIS A 86 -43.48 21.31 -67.75
CA HIS A 86 -42.12 21.74 -67.39
C HIS A 86 -42.03 22.37 -65.99
N ARG A 87 -43.03 23.15 -65.56
CA ARG A 87 -43.10 23.67 -64.18
C ARG A 87 -43.26 22.54 -63.17
N SER A 88 -44.13 21.58 -63.46
CA SER A 88 -44.36 20.40 -62.61
C SER A 88 -43.12 19.53 -62.49
N LEU A 89 -42.40 19.28 -63.59
CA LEU A 89 -41.13 18.56 -63.58
C LEU A 89 -40.08 19.24 -62.71
N ARG A 90 -39.86 20.56 -62.89
CA ARG A 90 -38.92 21.31 -62.03
C ARG A 90 -39.32 21.26 -60.56
N SER A 91 -40.62 21.36 -60.26
CA SER A 91 -41.11 21.22 -58.89
C SER A 91 -40.84 19.82 -58.33
N LEU A 92 -41.00 18.77 -59.13
CA LEU A 92 -40.72 17.39 -58.74
C LEU A 92 -39.21 17.21 -58.44
N GLU A 93 -38.33 17.69 -59.32
CA GLU A 93 -36.88 17.66 -59.12
C GLU A 93 -36.47 18.37 -57.82
N THR A 94 -37.06 19.53 -57.51
CA THR A 94 -36.77 20.23 -56.25
C THR A 94 -37.22 19.44 -55.02
N LEU A 95 -38.38 18.77 -55.10
CA LEU A 95 -38.88 17.93 -54.01
C LEU A 95 -38.02 16.67 -53.81
N GLU A 96 -37.56 16.05 -54.89
CA GLU A 96 -36.65 14.90 -54.84
C GLU A 96 -35.29 15.29 -54.20
N LEU A 97 -34.76 16.46 -54.54
CA LEU A 97 -33.53 16.96 -53.92
C LEU A 97 -33.70 17.21 -52.42
N GLU A 98 -34.79 17.87 -52.01
CA GLU A 98 -35.09 18.10 -50.59
C GLU A 98 -35.38 16.77 -49.84
N GLN A 99 -35.99 15.79 -50.51
CA GLN A 99 -36.14 14.44 -49.96
C GLN A 99 -34.79 13.78 -49.71
N HIS A 100 -33.86 13.83 -50.67
CA HIS A 100 -32.52 13.26 -50.50
C HIS A 100 -31.75 13.96 -49.38
N LYS A 101 -31.82 15.30 -49.31
CA LYS A 101 -31.16 16.10 -48.27
C LYS A 101 -31.73 15.79 -46.89
N SER A 102 -33.05 15.72 -46.75
CA SER A 102 -33.70 15.37 -45.48
C SER A 102 -33.40 13.92 -45.06
N SER A 103 -33.35 12.96 -46.00
CA SER A 103 -32.94 11.57 -45.73
C SER A 103 -31.53 11.51 -45.14
N SER A 104 -30.57 12.18 -45.79
CA SER A 104 -29.18 12.24 -45.33
C SER A 104 -29.06 12.87 -43.93
N ASN A 105 -29.81 13.95 -43.67
CA ASN A 105 -29.86 14.57 -42.34
C ASN A 105 -30.41 13.60 -41.27
N VAL A 106 -31.46 12.84 -41.59
CA VAL A 106 -32.02 11.84 -40.66
C VAL A 106 -31.00 10.74 -40.36
N GLU A 107 -30.30 10.24 -41.38
CA GLU A 107 -29.24 9.23 -41.20
C GLU A 107 -28.10 9.75 -40.32
N TYR A 108 -27.66 10.99 -40.54
CA TYR A 108 -26.64 11.64 -39.71
C TYR A 108 -27.10 11.81 -38.25
N LEU A 109 -28.35 12.23 -38.04
CA LEU A 109 -28.93 12.35 -36.69
C LEU A 109 -29.07 10.99 -36.00
N GLN A 110 -29.41 9.93 -36.75
CA GLN A 110 -29.46 8.56 -36.22
C GLN A 110 -28.07 8.06 -35.81
N LEU A 111 -27.05 8.28 -36.64
CA LEU A 111 -25.66 7.90 -36.34
C LEU A 111 -25.12 8.64 -35.11
N THR A 112 -25.36 9.95 -35.03
CA THR A 112 -24.92 10.74 -33.88
C THR A 112 -25.69 10.37 -32.60
N SER A 113 -26.99 10.11 -32.71
CA SER A 113 -27.82 9.64 -31.58
C SER A 113 -27.35 8.29 -31.04
N THR A 114 -27.04 7.33 -31.92
CA THR A 114 -26.53 6.00 -31.52
C THR A 114 -25.17 6.12 -30.85
N ARG A 115 -24.23 6.88 -31.42
CA ARG A 115 -22.93 7.15 -30.80
C ARG A 115 -23.05 7.76 -29.40
N LEU A 116 -23.90 8.78 -29.23
CA LEU A 116 -24.10 9.43 -27.93
C LEU A 116 -24.73 8.47 -26.90
N LYS A 117 -25.66 7.59 -27.33
CA LYS A 117 -26.22 6.55 -26.47
C LYS A 117 -25.15 5.56 -26.01
N GLU A 118 -24.27 5.11 -26.90
CA GLU A 118 -23.17 4.21 -26.53
C GLU A 118 -22.19 4.84 -25.55
N GLN A 119 -21.85 6.12 -25.74
CA GLN A 119 -21.02 6.88 -24.81
C GLN A 119 -21.70 7.03 -23.44
N LEU A 120 -23.00 7.32 -23.41
CA LEU A 120 -23.78 7.39 -22.18
C LEU A 120 -23.79 6.05 -21.45
N GLU A 121 -24.04 4.94 -22.15
CA GLU A 121 -24.04 3.60 -21.55
C GLU A 121 -22.67 3.18 -21.05
N THR A 122 -21.59 3.59 -21.74
CA THR A 122 -20.22 3.36 -21.29
C THR A 122 -19.92 4.15 -20.02
N SER A 123 -20.24 5.44 -20.00
CA SER A 123 -20.08 6.29 -18.80
C SER A 123 -20.91 5.79 -17.62
N LYS A 124 -22.15 5.32 -17.84
CA LYS A 124 -22.96 4.68 -16.80
C LYS A 124 -22.28 3.44 -16.22
N ARG A 125 -21.75 2.55 -17.07
CA ARG A 125 -21.01 1.36 -16.62
C ARG A 125 -19.77 1.74 -15.80
N GLU A 126 -18.99 2.70 -16.27
CA GLU A 126 -17.83 3.20 -15.53
C GLU A 126 -18.23 3.78 -14.17
N ASN A 127 -19.29 4.60 -14.13
CA ASN A 127 -19.81 5.18 -12.89
C ASN A 127 -20.26 4.10 -11.89
N THR A 128 -20.95 3.06 -12.34
CA THR A 128 -21.30 1.93 -11.45
C THR A 128 -20.07 1.23 -10.89
N GLY A 129 -19.00 1.09 -11.68
CA GLY A 129 -17.73 0.55 -11.22
C GLY A 129 -17.01 1.46 -10.22
N LEU A 130 -17.13 2.78 -10.37
CA LEU A 130 -16.60 3.75 -9.40
C LEU A 130 -17.37 3.69 -8.08
N LEU A 131 -18.71 3.66 -8.11
CA LEU A 131 -19.54 3.55 -6.91
C LEU A 131 -19.25 2.28 -6.10
N GLU A 132 -19.04 1.14 -6.76
CA GLU A 132 -18.67 -0.11 -6.07
C GLU A 132 -17.26 -0.05 -5.45
N ARG A 133 -16.30 0.60 -6.13
CA ARG A 133 -14.97 0.85 -5.51
C ARG A 133 -15.06 1.79 -4.32
N GLU A 134 -15.86 2.85 -4.42
CA GLU A 134 -16.09 3.78 -3.33
C GLU A 134 -16.70 3.05 -2.12
N ARG A 135 -17.73 2.23 -2.34
CA ARG A 135 -18.33 1.38 -1.30
C ARG A 135 -17.28 0.50 -0.61
N ARG A 136 -16.42 -0.17 -1.37
CA ARG A 136 -15.34 -1.01 -0.81
C ARG A 136 -14.35 -0.20 0.02
N LEU A 137 -13.94 0.97 -0.46
CA LEU A 137 -13.06 1.87 0.28
C LEU A 137 -13.73 2.38 1.56
N GLN A 138 -15.01 2.76 1.52
CA GLN A 138 -15.77 3.15 2.71
C GLN A 138 -15.82 2.03 3.76
N MET A 139 -16.03 0.77 3.35
CA MET A 139 -16.02 -0.37 4.26
C MET A 139 -14.64 -0.61 4.88
N LYS A 140 -13.57 -0.46 4.08
CA LYS A 140 -12.18 -0.56 4.57
C LYS A 140 -11.87 0.55 5.59
N THR A 141 -12.29 1.78 5.32
CA THR A 141 -12.14 2.91 6.24
C THR A 141 -12.87 2.65 7.55
N LYS A 142 -14.13 2.17 7.52
CA LYS A 142 -14.88 1.81 8.74
C LYS A 142 -14.18 0.73 9.56
N THR A 143 -13.63 -0.28 8.90
CA THR A 143 -12.88 -1.36 9.56
C THR A 143 -11.61 -0.84 10.22
N LEU A 144 -10.83 0.00 9.51
CA LEU A 144 -9.62 0.63 10.05
C LEU A 144 -9.93 1.59 11.20
N GLN A 145 -11.04 2.34 11.12
CA GLN A 145 -11.50 3.20 12.22
C GLN A 145 -11.83 2.39 13.47
N HIS A 146 -12.49 1.23 13.31
CA HIS A 146 -12.77 0.34 14.43
C HIS A 146 -11.47 -0.24 15.04
N SER A 147 -10.55 -0.71 14.20
CA SER A 147 -9.24 -1.19 14.66
C SER A 147 -8.46 -0.11 15.42
N LEU A 148 -8.42 1.11 14.89
CA LEU A 148 -7.75 2.24 15.54
C LEU A 148 -8.38 2.58 16.88
N LYS A 149 -9.71 2.50 16.99
CA LYS A 149 -10.41 2.70 18.26
C LYS A 149 -10.00 1.64 19.29
N ASN A 150 -9.97 0.37 18.88
CA ASN A 150 -9.56 -0.72 19.76
C ASN A 150 -8.11 -0.56 20.24
N GLU A 151 -7.18 -0.22 19.33
CA GLU A 151 -5.78 0.04 19.70
C GLU A 151 -5.64 1.23 20.67
N LYS A 152 -6.43 2.30 20.49
CA LYS A 152 -6.46 3.42 21.45
C LYS A 152 -6.95 2.98 22.83
N GLU A 153 -7.96 2.12 22.90
CA GLU A 153 -8.47 1.57 24.15
C GLU A 153 -7.42 0.69 24.84
N GLU A 154 -6.68 -0.14 24.09
CA GLU A 154 -5.59 -0.96 24.63
C GLU A 154 -4.42 -0.11 25.13
N VAL A 155 -4.00 0.91 24.38
CA VAL A 155 -2.99 1.87 24.83
C VAL A 155 -3.42 2.54 26.12
N GLN A 156 -4.68 2.98 26.23
CA GLN A 156 -5.20 3.60 27.44
C GLN A 156 -5.19 2.62 28.63
N LYS A 157 -5.56 1.35 28.43
CA LYS A 157 -5.49 0.30 29.45
C LYS A 157 -4.05 0.09 29.93
N LEU A 158 -3.10 -0.03 29.00
CA LEU A 158 -1.68 -0.20 29.31
C LEU A 158 -1.12 1.01 30.05
N GLN A 159 -1.49 2.22 29.64
CA GLN A 159 -1.09 3.45 30.31
C GLN A 159 -1.60 3.49 31.76
N ASN A 160 -2.85 3.05 32.00
CA ASN A 160 -3.40 2.92 33.35
C ASN A 160 -2.64 1.88 34.19
N ILE A 161 -2.23 0.75 33.61
CA ILE A 161 -1.42 -0.28 34.27
C ILE A 161 -0.02 0.26 34.62
N ILE A 162 0.62 1.00 33.71
CA ILE A 162 1.93 1.63 33.96
C ILE A 162 1.82 2.64 35.10
N ALA A 163 0.79 3.49 35.08
CA ALA A 163 0.54 4.48 36.14
C ALA A 163 0.28 3.82 37.50
N SER A 164 -0.52 2.76 37.54
CA SER A 164 -0.80 2.02 38.78
C SER A 164 0.45 1.33 39.33
N ARG A 165 1.27 0.71 38.46
CA ARG A 165 2.57 0.13 38.84
C ARG A 165 3.54 1.18 39.36
N ALA A 166 3.64 2.34 38.70
CA ALA A 166 4.49 3.43 39.17
C ALA A 166 4.07 3.92 40.56
N SER A 167 2.77 4.02 40.83
CA SER A 167 2.25 4.33 42.17
C SER A 167 2.62 3.25 43.19
N GLN A 168 2.44 1.97 42.85
CA GLN A 168 2.80 0.84 43.71
C GLN A 168 4.28 0.84 44.07
N TYR A 169 5.18 1.00 43.10
CA TYR A 169 6.63 1.07 43.33
C TYR A 169 7.01 2.27 44.20
N ASN A 170 6.38 3.43 44.00
CA ASN A 170 6.59 4.59 44.87
C ASN A 170 6.18 4.32 46.32
N HIS A 171 5.05 3.63 46.55
CA HIS A 171 4.61 3.25 47.89
C HIS A 171 5.57 2.25 48.55
N GLU A 172 6.02 1.25 47.80
CA GLU A 172 6.99 0.25 48.28
C GLU A 172 8.35 0.88 48.58
N MET A 173 8.85 1.74 47.70
CA MET A 173 10.11 2.46 47.90
C MET A 173 10.06 3.32 49.17
N LYS A 174 8.99 4.10 49.38
CA LYS A 174 8.79 4.87 50.62
C LYS A 174 8.69 3.99 51.87
N ARG A 175 8.15 2.77 51.74
CA ARG A 175 8.12 1.80 52.84
C ARG A 175 9.54 1.30 53.17
N LYS A 176 10.31 0.91 52.15
CA LYS A 176 11.70 0.47 52.30
C LYS A 176 12.60 1.57 52.86
N GLU A 177 12.42 2.80 52.42
CA GLU A 177 13.12 3.96 52.95
C GLU A 177 12.83 4.18 54.45
N ARG A 178 11.56 4.04 54.87
CA ARG A 178 11.19 4.07 56.30
C ARG A 178 11.81 2.93 57.10
N GLU A 179 11.87 1.72 56.55
CA GLU A 179 12.52 0.57 57.20
C GLU A 179 14.04 0.76 57.32
N PHE A 180 14.67 1.29 56.28
CA PHE A 180 16.10 1.63 56.26
C PHE A 180 16.43 2.72 57.28
N ASN A 181 15.63 3.78 57.36
CA ASN A 181 15.82 4.85 58.35
C ASN A 181 15.72 4.32 59.78
N LYS A 182 14.73 3.45 60.08
CA LYS A 182 14.64 2.79 61.40
C LYS A 182 15.86 1.94 61.72
N LEU A 183 16.41 1.22 60.73
CA LEU A 183 17.61 0.41 60.93
C LEU A 183 18.83 1.29 61.17
N LYS A 184 18.95 2.39 60.42
CA LYS A 184 20.01 3.40 60.58
C LYS A 184 19.96 4.03 61.96
N GLU A 185 18.78 4.40 62.46
CA GLU A 185 18.59 4.91 63.82
C GLU A 185 19.04 3.90 64.88
N ARG A 186 18.64 2.63 64.76
CA ARG A 186 19.09 1.55 65.67
C ARG A 186 20.60 1.36 65.65
N LEU A 187 21.21 1.38 64.47
CA LEU A 187 22.66 1.26 64.34
C LEU A 187 23.37 2.45 64.99
N ASN A 188 22.89 3.67 64.74
CA ASN A 188 23.42 4.86 65.38
C ASN A 188 23.30 4.80 66.90
N GLN A 189 22.15 4.36 67.44
CA GLN A 189 21.96 4.13 68.87
C GLN A 189 22.98 3.14 69.43
N LEU A 190 23.22 2.01 68.75
CA LEU A 190 24.22 1.03 69.17
C LEU A 190 25.65 1.59 69.13
N LEU A 191 25.95 2.46 68.18
CA LEU A 191 27.26 3.12 68.07
C LEU A 191 27.46 4.17 69.18
N THR A 192 26.41 4.93 69.55
CA THR A 192 26.46 5.88 70.67
C THR A 192 26.55 5.16 72.01
N ASP A 193 25.73 4.13 72.25
CA ASP A 193 25.74 3.32 73.48
C ASP A 193 27.11 2.66 73.73
N LYS A 194 27.81 2.26 72.65
CA LYS A 194 29.18 1.70 72.74
C LYS A 194 30.25 2.76 73.03
N ARG A 195 30.01 4.03 72.68
CA ARG A 195 30.93 5.13 73.04
C ARG A 195 30.82 5.52 74.50
N GLU A 196 29.61 5.46 75.08
CA GLU A 196 29.38 5.77 76.48
C GLU A 196 29.84 4.65 77.43
N LYS A 197 29.88 3.39 76.98
CA LYS A 197 30.33 2.22 77.77
C LYS A 197 31.82 1.90 77.66
N LYS A 198 32.67 2.92 77.43
CA LYS A 198 34.14 2.77 77.37
C LYS A 198 34.83 2.68 78.74
N GLN A 199 34.15 2.16 79.76
CA GLN A 199 34.75 1.73 81.03
C GLN A 199 34.06 0.44 81.50
N ALA A 200 34.89 -0.54 81.84
CA ALA A 200 34.61 -1.87 82.39
C ALA A 200 34.02 -2.92 81.44
N ILE A 201 34.84 -3.93 81.14
CA ILE A 201 34.36 -5.27 80.79
C ILE A 201 33.80 -5.86 82.09
N ASP A 202 32.49 -5.98 82.17
CA ASP A 202 31.83 -6.82 83.17
C ASP A 202 31.12 -7.95 82.43
N VAL A 203 31.69 -9.15 82.50
CA VAL A 203 31.04 -10.37 82.02
C VAL A 203 30.05 -10.80 83.11
N LEU A 204 28.91 -10.11 83.17
CA LEU A 204 27.76 -10.54 83.94
C LEU A 204 26.76 -11.22 83.00
N ASN A 205 26.96 -12.52 82.90
CA ASN A 205 26.14 -13.42 82.11
C ASN A 205 24.72 -13.49 82.70
N SER A 206 23.72 -13.20 81.89
CA SER A 206 22.64 -14.18 81.68
C SER A 206 21.89 -13.81 80.41
N ILE A 207 22.13 -14.60 79.36
CA ILE A 207 21.22 -14.69 78.22
C ILE A 207 19.90 -15.29 78.75
N GLY A 208 19.06 -14.45 79.33
CA GLY A 208 17.71 -14.77 79.79
C GLY A 208 16.76 -13.73 79.21
N ARG A 209 16.10 -14.07 78.09
CA ARG A 209 14.97 -13.26 77.61
C ARG A 209 13.81 -13.41 78.61
N ALA A 210 13.07 -12.34 78.86
CA ALA A 210 11.93 -12.29 79.77
C ALA A 210 10.74 -13.22 79.40
N ASP A 211 10.81 -13.92 78.27
CA ASP A 211 9.80 -14.91 77.81
C ASP A 211 10.22 -16.37 78.08
N GLY A 212 11.36 -16.63 78.74
CA GLY A 212 11.83 -17.98 79.06
C GLY A 212 12.18 -18.89 77.86
N LYS A 213 11.97 -18.42 76.63
CA LYS A 213 12.32 -19.13 75.40
C LYS A 213 13.71 -18.73 74.94
N ARG A 214 14.60 -19.73 74.91
CA ARG A 214 15.96 -19.63 74.35
C ARG A 214 15.85 -19.22 72.88
N SER A 215 16.71 -18.32 72.39
CA SER A 215 16.91 -18.16 70.95
C SER A 215 17.27 -19.55 70.40
N LEU A 216 16.42 -20.13 69.56
CA LEU A 216 16.76 -21.36 68.85
C LEU A 216 17.92 -21.01 67.92
N TRP A 217 19.13 -21.31 68.37
CA TRP A 217 20.24 -21.50 67.46
C TRP A 217 19.81 -22.52 66.40
N LYS A 218 20.21 -22.30 65.15
CA LYS A 218 20.03 -23.25 64.04
C LYS A 218 20.47 -24.62 64.57
N THR A 219 19.49 -25.49 64.79
CA THR A 219 19.69 -26.86 65.25
C THR A 219 19.29 -27.72 64.08
N ASP A 220 19.89 -28.89 63.91
CA ASP A 220 19.59 -29.79 62.78
C ASP A 220 18.08 -30.05 62.63
N LYS A 221 17.32 -29.95 63.73
CA LYS A 221 15.85 -30.05 63.75
C LYS A 221 15.11 -28.85 63.14
N THR A 222 15.63 -27.62 63.25
CA THR A 222 15.03 -26.45 62.59
C THR A 222 15.48 -26.32 61.15
N GLU A 223 16.73 -26.69 60.84
CA GLU A 223 17.24 -26.78 59.47
C GLU A 223 16.51 -27.87 58.68
N ALA A 224 16.38 -29.10 59.22
CA ALA A 224 15.60 -30.16 58.58
C ALA A 224 14.11 -29.80 58.37
N LYS A 225 13.53 -28.95 59.24
CA LYS A 225 12.17 -28.43 59.03
C LYS A 225 12.11 -27.40 57.89
N HIS A 226 13.10 -26.51 57.78
CA HIS A 226 13.18 -25.54 56.69
C HIS A 226 13.53 -26.21 55.35
N GLU A 227 14.41 -27.19 55.35
CA GLU A 227 14.71 -28.04 54.19
C GLU A 227 13.50 -28.87 53.78
N GLY A 228 12.77 -29.46 54.74
CA GLY A 228 11.51 -30.14 54.47
C GLY A 228 10.45 -29.22 53.83
N GLN A 229 10.33 -27.97 54.30
CA GLN A 229 9.46 -26.96 53.69
C GLN A 229 9.93 -26.53 52.29
N LEU A 230 11.24 -26.49 52.06
CA LEU A 230 11.82 -26.20 50.75
C LEU A 230 11.53 -27.35 49.78
N PHE A 231 11.76 -28.60 50.18
CA PHE A 231 11.43 -29.78 49.38
C PHE A 231 9.92 -29.86 49.10
N GLN A 232 9.08 -29.53 50.08
CA GLN A 232 7.63 -29.47 49.89
C GLN A 232 7.22 -28.41 48.87
N THR A 233 7.82 -27.21 48.93
CA THR A 233 7.57 -26.14 47.95
C THR A 233 8.04 -26.57 46.56
N LEU A 234 9.24 -27.13 46.45
CA LEU A 234 9.79 -27.60 45.19
C LEU A 234 8.92 -28.71 44.56
N LEU A 235 8.48 -29.68 45.35
CA LEU A 235 7.56 -30.73 44.90
C LEU A 235 6.21 -30.15 44.45
N SER A 236 5.65 -29.21 45.21
CA SER A 236 4.43 -28.50 44.82
C SER A 236 4.57 -27.76 43.49
N ASP A 237 5.71 -27.12 43.25
CA ASP A 237 6.00 -26.43 41.99
C ASP A 237 6.15 -27.41 40.83
N TYR A 238 6.80 -28.56 41.04
CA TYR A 238 6.87 -29.64 40.04
C TYR A 238 5.50 -30.24 39.74
N GLU A 239 4.68 -30.51 40.75
CA GLU A 239 3.30 -30.99 40.58
C GLU A 239 2.42 -29.97 39.86
N ALA A 240 2.60 -28.68 40.15
CA ALA A 240 1.91 -27.60 39.44
C ALA A 240 2.33 -27.56 37.97
N ARG A 241 3.64 -27.64 37.69
CA ARG A 241 4.15 -27.66 36.33
C ARG A 241 3.71 -28.89 35.55
N GLN A 242 3.66 -30.05 36.19
CA GLN A 242 3.14 -31.28 35.60
C GLN A 242 1.65 -31.15 35.26
N ARG A 243 0.85 -30.53 36.14
CA ARG A 243 -0.56 -30.23 35.85
C ARG A 243 -0.71 -29.27 34.67
N GLU A 244 0.08 -28.20 34.60
CA GLU A 244 0.09 -27.27 33.46
C GLU A 244 0.43 -27.99 32.15
N LEU A 245 1.46 -28.83 32.15
CA LEU A 245 1.85 -29.61 30.96
C LEU A 245 0.75 -30.59 30.53
N LEU A 246 0.04 -31.22 31.46
CA LEU A 246 -1.09 -32.09 31.14
C LEU A 246 -2.26 -31.31 30.53
N LEU A 247 -2.53 -30.11 31.02
CA LEU A 247 -3.55 -29.23 30.45
C LEU A 247 -3.16 -28.75 29.04
N GLU A 248 -1.91 -28.30 28.86
CA GLU A 248 -1.38 -27.91 27.55
C GLU A 248 -1.43 -29.09 26.56
N ASN A 249 -1.07 -30.30 26.99
CA ASN A 249 -1.15 -31.50 26.15
C ASN A 249 -2.60 -31.83 25.78
N ALA A 250 -3.55 -31.65 26.70
CA ALA A 250 -4.98 -31.80 26.40
C ALA A 250 -5.48 -30.74 25.40
N GLU A 251 -5.02 -29.50 25.52
CA GLU A 251 -5.33 -28.43 24.56
C GLU A 251 -4.72 -28.69 23.19
N LEU A 252 -3.45 -29.11 23.12
CA LEU A 252 -2.78 -29.50 21.89
C LEU A 252 -3.50 -30.67 21.20
N ASN A 253 -3.95 -31.66 21.97
CA ASN A 253 -4.76 -32.75 21.43
C ASN A 253 -6.11 -32.25 20.89
N LYS A 254 -6.78 -31.30 21.56
CA LYS A 254 -8.02 -30.70 21.02
C LYS A 254 -7.77 -29.98 19.70
N VAL A 255 -6.71 -29.17 19.62
CA VAL A 255 -6.32 -28.47 18.38
C VAL A 255 -5.99 -29.48 17.28
N LEU A 256 -5.25 -30.55 17.60
CA LEU A 256 -4.92 -31.61 16.65
C LEU A 256 -6.18 -32.32 16.12
N GLN A 257 -7.13 -32.65 16.99
CA GLN A 257 -8.40 -33.26 16.57
C GLN A 257 -9.26 -32.28 15.75
N GLN A 258 -9.25 -30.99 16.09
CA GLN A 258 -9.91 -29.95 15.30
C GLN A 258 -9.30 -29.85 13.90
N MET A 259 -7.97 -29.72 13.80
CA MET A 259 -7.27 -29.68 12.51
C MET A 259 -7.51 -30.94 11.69
N LYS A 260 -7.52 -32.13 12.32
CA LYS A 260 -7.89 -33.39 11.67
C LYS A 260 -9.33 -33.35 11.13
N GLY A 261 -10.28 -32.84 11.92
CA GLY A 261 -11.68 -32.66 11.52
C GLY A 261 -11.84 -31.70 10.34
N GLU A 262 -11.19 -30.54 10.40
CA GLU A 262 -11.17 -29.54 9.32
C GLU A 262 -10.53 -30.11 8.05
N MET A 263 -9.38 -30.77 8.16
CA MET A 263 -8.71 -31.41 7.03
C MET A 263 -9.58 -32.51 6.41
N THR A 264 -10.28 -33.31 7.23
CA THR A 264 -11.24 -34.32 6.74
C THR A 264 -12.45 -33.67 6.07
N SER A 265 -12.94 -32.54 6.60
CA SER A 265 -14.03 -31.75 6.03
C SER A 265 -13.65 -31.16 4.65
N ILE A 266 -12.44 -30.60 4.52
CA ILE A 266 -11.89 -30.10 3.24
C ILE A 266 -11.74 -31.24 2.22
N LEU A 267 -11.26 -32.41 2.65
CA LEU A 267 -11.13 -33.58 1.77
C LEU A 267 -12.51 -34.14 1.35
N ARG A 268 -13.52 -34.07 2.22
CA ARG A 268 -14.90 -34.51 1.92
C ARG A 268 -15.64 -33.51 1.03
N SER A 269 -15.46 -32.21 1.25
CA SER A 269 -16.04 -31.14 0.39
C SER A 269 -15.41 -31.11 -1.00
N ASN A 270 -14.12 -31.43 -1.12
CA ASN A 270 -13.48 -31.62 -2.42
C ASN A 270 -13.96 -32.88 -3.16
N LYS A 271 -14.40 -33.93 -2.44
CA LYS A 271 -15.07 -35.08 -3.07
C LYS A 271 -16.46 -34.72 -3.59
N SER A 272 -17.26 -33.91 -2.87
CA SER A 272 -18.60 -33.50 -3.33
C SER A 272 -18.56 -32.50 -4.48
N ASN A 273 -17.51 -31.68 -4.60
CA ASN A 273 -17.33 -30.76 -5.73
C ASN A 273 -16.84 -31.44 -7.03
N LEU A 274 -16.51 -32.74 -6.99
CA LEU A 274 -16.07 -33.54 -8.14
C LEU A 274 -17.10 -34.60 -8.57
N THR A 275 -18.23 -34.72 -7.87
CA THR A 275 -19.36 -35.59 -8.24
C THR A 275 -20.62 -34.75 -8.42
N GLY A 276 -20.58 -33.85 -9.41
CA GLY A 276 -21.76 -33.49 -10.18
C GLY A 276 -21.75 -34.33 -11.45
N ASP A 277 -22.85 -35.05 -11.68
CA ASP A 277 -23.15 -35.97 -12.78
C ASP A 277 -22.47 -37.35 -12.76
N THR A 278 -23.22 -38.37 -12.29
CA THR A 278 -23.58 -39.61 -13.04
C THR A 278 -24.28 -40.61 -12.08
N TYR A 279 -25.61 -40.72 -12.25
CA TYR A 279 -26.53 -41.85 -12.05
C TYR A 279 -26.61 -42.67 -10.73
N GLN A 280 -27.87 -42.91 -10.34
CA GLN A 280 -28.35 -43.96 -9.43
C GLN A 280 -27.84 -45.35 -9.84
N ASP A 281 -27.52 -46.20 -8.87
CA ASP A 281 -28.19 -47.50 -8.76
C ASP A 281 -28.09 -48.06 -7.32
N ASP A 282 -29.11 -48.84 -7.00
CA ASP A 282 -29.54 -49.49 -5.77
C ASP A 282 -28.63 -50.67 -5.34
N VAL A 283 -28.98 -51.26 -4.18
CA VAL A 283 -28.68 -52.63 -3.69
C VAL A 283 -27.81 -52.74 -2.41
N THR A 284 -28.56 -52.70 -1.28
CA THR A 284 -28.65 -53.70 -0.18
C THR A 284 -27.41 -54.21 0.59
N GLN A 285 -27.38 -53.85 1.88
CA GLN A 285 -27.31 -54.70 3.09
C GLN A 285 -26.24 -55.81 3.21
N ALA A 286 -25.41 -55.73 4.25
CA ALA A 286 -25.20 -56.79 5.24
C ALA A 286 -24.34 -56.29 6.41
N GLU A 287 -24.91 -56.39 7.62
CA GLU A 287 -24.15 -56.57 8.86
C GLU A 287 -23.34 -57.88 8.78
N SER A 288 -22.07 -57.84 9.16
CA SER A 288 -21.45 -58.93 9.89
C SER A 288 -20.23 -58.40 10.64
N GLU A 289 -20.30 -58.49 11.96
CA GLU A 289 -19.18 -58.39 12.88
C GLU A 289 -18.08 -59.38 12.47
N GLU A 290 -16.85 -58.91 12.33
CA GLU A 290 -15.63 -59.71 12.49
C GLU A 290 -14.49 -58.72 12.77
N GLU A 291 -14.20 -58.56 14.06
CA GLU A 291 -12.98 -57.94 14.56
C GLU A 291 -11.80 -58.91 14.37
N GLU A 292 -10.62 -58.32 14.15
CA GLU A 292 -9.30 -58.93 13.85
C GLU A 292 -9.01 -59.15 12.35
N GLU A 293 -7.84 -58.64 11.90
CA GLU A 293 -7.30 -58.61 10.51
C GLU A 293 -7.58 -57.36 9.61
N VAL A 294 -8.03 -56.22 10.15
CA VAL A 294 -8.26 -54.97 9.34
C VAL A 294 -7.06 -54.00 9.32
N PHE A 295 -5.96 -54.28 10.05
CA PHE A 295 -4.88 -53.30 10.21
C PHE A 295 -3.90 -53.21 9.01
N ASP A 296 -3.80 -54.25 8.18
CA ASP A 296 -2.83 -54.29 7.07
C ASP A 296 -3.36 -53.62 5.78
N SER A 297 -4.66 -53.77 5.50
CA SER A 297 -5.29 -53.19 4.30
C SER A 297 -5.40 -51.65 4.34
N SER A 298 -5.46 -51.04 5.53
CA SER A 298 -5.38 -49.58 5.65
C SER A 298 -3.98 -49.04 5.42
N LYS A 299 -2.95 -49.80 5.83
CA LYS A 299 -1.56 -49.41 5.69
C LYS A 299 -1.12 -49.49 4.23
N GLU A 300 -1.49 -50.56 3.54
CA GLU A 300 -1.22 -50.74 2.10
C GLU A 300 -1.97 -49.70 1.24
N ARG A 301 -3.22 -49.34 1.58
CA ARG A 301 -3.94 -48.24 0.90
C ARG A 301 -3.32 -46.87 1.12
N VAL A 302 -2.83 -46.58 2.33
CA VAL A 302 -2.13 -45.33 2.62
C VAL A 302 -0.80 -45.28 1.90
N GLU A 303 -0.07 -46.40 1.85
CA GLU A 303 1.21 -46.50 1.14
C GLU A 303 1.04 -46.38 -0.38
N LEU A 304 0.03 -47.04 -0.97
CA LEU A 304 -0.37 -46.86 -2.37
C LEU A 304 -0.78 -45.41 -2.67
N PHE A 305 -1.53 -44.77 -1.76
CA PHE A 305 -1.91 -43.36 -1.90
C PHE A 305 -0.70 -42.42 -1.81
N CYS A 306 0.26 -42.70 -0.92
CA CYS A 306 1.51 -41.96 -0.82
C CYS A 306 2.38 -42.12 -2.07
N VAL A 307 2.45 -43.33 -2.63
CA VAL A 307 3.14 -43.58 -3.90
C VAL A 307 2.45 -42.81 -5.04
N HIS A 308 1.12 -42.84 -5.12
CA HIS A 308 0.36 -42.11 -6.13
C HIS A 308 0.49 -40.58 -5.98
N ALA A 309 0.51 -40.07 -4.75
CA ALA A 309 0.71 -38.65 -4.46
C ALA A 309 2.13 -38.20 -4.83
N ARG A 310 3.14 -39.03 -4.52
CA ARG A 310 4.54 -38.80 -4.89
C ARG A 310 4.70 -38.79 -6.41
N GLU A 311 4.05 -39.71 -7.11
CA GLU A 311 4.09 -39.79 -8.57
C GLU A 311 3.42 -38.59 -9.23
N LYS A 312 2.23 -38.19 -8.75
CA LYS A 312 1.55 -36.96 -9.20
C LYS A 312 2.40 -35.71 -8.99
N LEU A 313 3.04 -35.59 -7.83
CA LEU A 313 3.95 -34.48 -7.54
C LEU A 313 5.17 -34.49 -8.48
N THR A 314 5.79 -35.65 -8.69
CA THR A 314 6.95 -35.81 -9.58
C THR A 314 6.58 -35.46 -11.02
N ASN A 315 5.41 -35.89 -11.49
CA ASN A 315 4.93 -35.58 -12.83
C ASN A 315 4.60 -34.09 -13.00
N SER A 316 4.05 -33.45 -11.96
CA SER A 316 3.83 -32.00 -11.92
C SER A 316 5.16 -31.23 -12.01
N ILE A 317 6.16 -31.59 -11.21
CA ILE A 317 7.50 -30.97 -11.25
C ILE A 317 8.14 -31.16 -12.63
N ARG A 318 8.06 -32.36 -13.21
CA ARG A 318 8.57 -32.62 -14.57
C ARG A 318 7.85 -31.80 -15.64
N LEU A 319 6.55 -31.55 -15.48
CA LEU A 319 5.79 -30.71 -16.40
C LEU A 319 6.21 -29.25 -16.27
N GLN A 320 6.35 -28.74 -15.05
CA GLN A 320 6.83 -27.37 -14.79
C GLN A 320 8.27 -27.18 -15.29
N TRP A 321 9.13 -28.16 -15.09
CA TRP A 321 10.51 -28.15 -15.62
C TRP A 321 10.53 -28.09 -17.14
N ARG A 322 9.67 -28.86 -17.84
CA ARG A 322 9.54 -28.76 -19.30
C ARG A 322 9.04 -27.39 -19.75
N LYS A 323 8.06 -26.81 -19.06
CA LYS A 323 7.57 -25.46 -19.35
C LYS A 323 8.67 -24.42 -19.19
N LEU A 324 9.43 -24.49 -18.09
CA LEU A 324 10.56 -23.60 -17.83
C LEU A 324 11.66 -23.79 -18.87
N LYS A 325 12.05 -25.03 -19.17
CA LYS A 325 13.04 -25.35 -20.19
C LYS A 325 12.65 -24.78 -21.55
N ASN A 326 11.41 -25.00 -22.00
CA ASN A 326 10.92 -24.42 -23.25
C ASN A 326 10.90 -22.88 -23.21
N HIS A 327 10.61 -22.28 -22.06
CA HIS A 327 10.64 -20.83 -21.91
C HIS A 327 12.06 -20.29 -22.02
N VAL A 328 13.04 -20.96 -21.38
CA VAL A 328 14.46 -20.62 -21.46
C VAL A 328 14.99 -20.82 -22.87
N GLU A 329 14.67 -21.92 -23.55
CA GLU A 329 15.03 -22.14 -24.96
C GLU A 329 14.43 -21.07 -25.88
N ARG A 330 13.21 -20.59 -25.58
CA ARG A 330 12.59 -19.48 -26.32
C ARG A 330 13.28 -18.15 -26.05
N LEU A 331 13.69 -17.88 -24.80
CA LEU A 331 14.47 -16.69 -24.45
C LEU A 331 15.86 -16.72 -25.10
N ASP A 332 16.50 -17.89 -25.14
CA ASP A 332 17.79 -18.10 -25.80
C ASP A 332 17.67 -17.94 -27.32
N SER A 333 16.62 -18.50 -27.92
CA SER A 333 16.29 -18.27 -29.33
C SER A 333 16.02 -16.78 -29.62
N GLN A 334 15.34 -16.09 -28.71
CA GLN A 334 15.05 -14.65 -28.83
C GLN A 334 16.33 -13.80 -28.66
N ALA A 335 17.26 -14.21 -27.81
CA ALA A 335 18.59 -13.61 -27.66
C ALA A 335 19.52 -13.93 -28.85
N SER A 336 19.32 -15.07 -29.52
CA SER A 336 20.05 -15.39 -30.75
C SER A 336 19.55 -14.60 -31.97
N LEU A 337 18.28 -14.18 -31.97
CA LEU A 337 17.67 -13.30 -32.98
C LEU A 337 17.94 -11.80 -32.74
N SER A 338 18.42 -11.42 -31.55
CA SER A 338 18.83 -10.04 -31.23
C SER A 338 20.22 -9.67 -31.76
N ASN A 339 20.77 -10.44 -32.71
CA ASN A 339 21.90 -10.03 -33.56
C ASN A 339 21.45 -9.46 -34.92
N THR A 340 20.15 -9.20 -35.09
CA THR A 340 19.58 -8.50 -36.26
C THR A 340 19.21 -7.06 -35.90
N ASP A 341 20.16 -6.36 -35.26
CA ASP A 341 20.09 -4.98 -34.75
C ASP A 341 20.28 -3.91 -35.84
N VAL A 342 19.62 -4.09 -36.99
CA VAL A 342 19.72 -3.14 -38.12
C VAL A 342 18.34 -2.59 -38.52
N VAL A 343 17.25 -3.31 -38.27
CA VAL A 343 15.89 -2.87 -38.67
C VAL A 343 15.12 -2.14 -37.56
N SER A 344 15.44 -2.34 -36.28
CA SER A 344 14.80 -1.61 -35.17
C SER A 344 15.36 -0.20 -34.98
N ARG A 345 16.65 0.01 -35.28
CA ARG A 345 17.33 1.29 -35.05
C ARG A 345 16.87 2.38 -36.01
N GLU A 346 16.63 2.06 -37.28
CA GLU A 346 16.12 3.02 -38.28
C GLU A 346 14.70 3.49 -37.91
N ASN A 347 13.81 2.55 -37.58
CA ASN A 347 12.44 2.87 -37.14
C ASN A 347 12.41 3.71 -35.84
N HIS A 348 13.31 3.44 -34.89
CA HIS A 348 13.41 4.25 -33.68
C HIS A 348 13.96 5.66 -33.94
N VAL A 349 14.87 5.82 -34.91
CA VAL A 349 15.37 7.14 -35.32
C VAL A 349 14.27 7.95 -36.00
N GLU A 350 13.50 7.33 -36.90
CA GLU A 350 12.35 7.97 -37.55
C GLU A 350 11.26 8.37 -36.54
N GLU A 351 10.97 7.52 -35.56
CA GLU A 351 10.00 7.81 -34.49
C GLU A 351 10.48 8.95 -33.59
N VAL A 352 11.77 8.99 -33.26
CA VAL A 352 12.37 10.07 -32.47
C VAL A 352 12.31 11.39 -33.26
N ASP A 353 12.57 11.39 -34.56
CA ASP A 353 12.51 12.60 -35.37
C ASP A 353 11.06 13.08 -35.59
N LYS A 354 10.10 12.15 -35.70
CA LYS A 354 8.67 12.47 -35.70
C LYS A 354 8.24 13.12 -34.38
N LEU A 355 8.63 12.56 -33.24
CA LEU A 355 8.31 13.12 -31.92
C LEU A 355 8.96 14.49 -31.71
N LYS A 356 10.18 14.71 -32.22
CA LYS A 356 10.80 16.05 -32.20
C LYS A 356 9.98 17.07 -32.99
N LEU A 357 9.47 16.67 -34.16
CA LEU A 357 8.62 17.54 -34.98
C LEU A 357 7.31 17.89 -34.26
N GLU A 358 6.65 16.89 -33.65
CA GLU A 358 5.43 17.10 -32.87
C GLU A 358 5.67 18.00 -31.65
N ILE A 359 6.78 17.81 -30.93
CA ILE A 359 7.18 18.69 -29.82
C ILE A 359 7.40 20.11 -30.31
N GLN A 360 8.01 20.29 -31.48
CA GLN A 360 8.23 21.62 -32.06
C GLN A 360 6.89 22.29 -32.43
N GLN A 361 5.98 21.56 -33.06
CA GLN A 361 4.63 22.06 -33.37
C GLN A 361 3.86 22.45 -32.10
N CYS A 362 3.94 21.65 -31.03
CA CYS A 362 3.34 21.98 -29.74
C CYS A 362 3.95 23.26 -29.14
N LYS A 363 5.26 23.46 -29.26
CA LYS A 363 5.92 24.70 -28.79
C LYS A 363 5.43 25.91 -29.56
N ASP A 364 5.31 25.82 -30.88
CA ASP A 364 4.84 26.92 -31.73
C ASP A 364 3.36 27.25 -31.42
N LEU A 365 2.54 26.23 -31.15
CA LEU A 365 1.16 26.41 -30.71
C LEU A 365 1.09 27.10 -29.33
N ILE A 366 1.93 26.69 -28.38
CA ILE A 366 1.99 27.32 -27.06
C ILE A 366 2.44 28.77 -27.19
N GLN A 367 3.44 29.06 -28.03
CA GLN A 367 3.90 30.44 -28.27
C GLN A 367 2.81 31.31 -28.89
N THR A 368 2.07 30.81 -29.88
CA THR A 368 0.97 31.55 -30.50
C THR A 368 -0.20 31.74 -29.53
N GLN A 369 -0.53 30.75 -28.71
CA GLN A 369 -1.50 30.88 -27.62
C GLN A 369 -1.05 31.91 -26.58
N GLN A 370 0.22 31.93 -26.19
CA GLN A 370 0.78 32.89 -25.26
C GLN A 370 0.74 34.32 -25.83
N GLN A 371 1.03 34.48 -27.12
CA GLN A 371 0.94 35.78 -27.80
C GLN A 371 -0.51 36.29 -27.87
N LEU A 372 -1.48 35.41 -28.18
CA LEU A 372 -2.90 35.77 -28.20
C LEU A 372 -3.41 36.13 -26.80
N LEU A 373 -3.03 35.36 -25.77
CA LEU A 373 -3.31 35.67 -24.37
C LEU A 373 -2.74 37.03 -23.96
N ASN A 374 -1.47 37.29 -24.29
CA ASN A 374 -0.84 38.58 -24.01
C ASN A 374 -1.53 39.73 -24.77
N GLN A 375 -1.97 39.49 -26.00
CA GLN A 375 -2.69 40.47 -26.80
C GLN A 375 -4.08 40.77 -26.20
N GLN A 376 -4.82 39.77 -25.73
CA GLN A 376 -6.09 39.97 -25.03
C GLN A 376 -5.92 40.68 -23.68
N LEU A 377 -4.89 40.31 -22.90
CA LEU A 377 -4.58 40.98 -21.64
C LEU A 377 -4.15 42.44 -21.85
N SER A 378 -3.43 42.72 -22.94
CA SER A 378 -3.06 44.09 -23.31
C SER A 378 -4.23 44.91 -23.88
N SER A 379 -5.27 44.27 -24.43
CA SER A 379 -6.45 44.96 -24.98
C SER A 379 -7.58 45.17 -23.96
N GLN A 380 -7.54 44.47 -22.82
CA GLN A 380 -8.55 44.59 -21.75
C GLN A 380 -8.13 45.52 -20.61
N CYS A 381 -6.96 46.13 -20.68
CA CYS A 381 -6.50 47.07 -19.67
C CYS A 381 -7.04 48.49 -19.94
N ASP A 382 -8.35 48.66 -19.79
CA ASP A 382 -8.90 49.95 -19.35
C ASP A 382 -8.87 49.95 -17.81
N GLU A 383 -8.28 51.01 -17.25
CA GLU A 383 -7.66 51.18 -15.93
C GLU A 383 -8.52 50.94 -14.67
N ASP A 384 -9.79 50.51 -14.75
CA ASP A 384 -10.70 50.57 -13.60
C ASP A 384 -10.93 49.23 -12.86
N GLU A 385 -10.44 48.09 -13.38
CA GLU A 385 -10.72 46.76 -12.82
C GLU A 385 -9.61 46.16 -11.92
N VAL A 386 -8.48 46.87 -11.74
CA VAL A 386 -7.30 46.36 -11.01
C VAL A 386 -7.48 46.41 -9.48
N SER A 387 -8.31 47.33 -8.96
CA SER A 387 -8.47 47.53 -7.51
C SER A 387 -9.32 46.48 -6.80
N VAL A 388 -10.19 45.77 -7.53
CA VAL A 388 -11.10 44.77 -6.95
C VAL A 388 -10.44 43.39 -6.81
N TYR A 389 -9.46 43.08 -7.66
CA TYR A 389 -8.79 41.78 -7.64
C TYR A 389 -7.65 41.68 -6.60
N GLU A 390 -7.10 42.82 -6.16
CA GLU A 390 -5.99 42.84 -5.17
C GLU A 390 -6.42 42.42 -3.75
N ASN A 391 -7.73 42.41 -3.46
CA ASN A 391 -8.31 42.07 -2.15
C ASN A 391 -9.16 40.78 -2.14
N GLY A 392 -9.03 39.92 -3.16
CA GLY A 392 -9.78 38.67 -3.23
C GLY A 392 -9.49 37.71 -2.05
N PRO A 393 -10.49 37.00 -1.51
CA PRO A 393 -10.33 36.11 -0.35
C PRO A 393 -9.29 35.00 -0.57
N MET A 394 -9.10 34.57 -1.82
CA MET A 394 -8.09 33.57 -2.19
C MET A 394 -6.64 34.09 -2.02
N LEU A 395 -6.36 35.34 -2.37
CA LEU A 395 -5.04 35.96 -2.18
C LEU A 395 -4.74 36.18 -0.68
N LYS A 396 -5.78 36.45 0.12
CA LYS A 396 -5.65 36.55 1.58
C LYS A 396 -5.33 35.18 2.20
N GLU A 397 -5.99 34.12 1.74
CA GLU A 397 -5.71 32.75 2.15
C GLU A 397 -4.30 32.31 1.73
N GLU A 398 -3.85 32.65 0.52
CA GLU A 398 -2.49 32.38 0.06
C GLU A 398 -1.43 33.07 0.95
N LYS A 399 -1.65 34.34 1.32
CA LYS A 399 -0.76 35.07 2.24
C LYS A 399 -0.74 34.42 3.64
N ASN A 400 -1.89 33.98 4.14
CA ASN A 400 -1.99 33.30 5.44
C ASN A 400 -1.26 31.95 5.41
N LEU A 401 -1.49 31.11 4.40
CA LEU A 401 -0.81 29.82 4.23
C LEU A 401 0.71 29.98 4.08
N ARG A 402 1.17 31.01 3.35
CA ARG A 402 2.61 31.33 3.27
C ARG A 402 3.21 31.71 4.62
N GLN A 403 2.43 32.35 5.50
CA GLN A 403 2.87 32.70 6.84
C GLN A 403 2.90 31.48 7.76
N GLU A 404 1.87 30.63 7.72
CA GLU A 404 1.84 29.35 8.45
C GLU A 404 2.98 28.42 8.02
N TRP A 405 3.25 28.35 6.72
CA TRP A 405 4.37 27.57 6.18
C TRP A 405 5.73 28.04 6.73
N LYS A 406 5.95 29.36 6.85
CA LYS A 406 7.16 29.90 7.47
C LYS A 406 7.29 29.49 8.94
N VAL A 407 6.19 29.51 9.69
CA VAL A 407 6.18 29.09 11.10
C VAL A 407 6.50 27.59 11.22
N LEU A 408 5.90 26.75 10.38
CA LEU A 408 6.19 25.32 10.35
C LEU A 408 7.65 25.02 9.96
N GLU A 409 8.18 25.77 9.01
CA GLU A 409 9.58 25.67 8.57
C GLU A 409 10.55 26.06 9.71
N GLU A 410 10.23 27.09 10.49
CA GLU A 410 10.99 27.47 11.69
C GLU A 410 10.91 26.39 12.76
N GLN A 411 9.73 25.82 13.03
CA GLN A 411 9.57 24.70 13.97
C GLN A 411 10.38 23.48 13.52
N ARG A 412 10.36 23.14 12.23
CA ARG A 412 11.17 22.04 11.67
C ARG A 412 12.65 22.27 11.94
N LYS A 413 13.16 23.50 11.76
CA LYS A 413 14.56 23.85 12.04
C LYS A 413 14.89 23.72 13.54
N ILE A 414 13.96 24.06 14.43
CA ILE A 414 14.13 23.90 15.88
C ILE A 414 14.20 22.42 16.25
N PHE A 415 13.24 21.61 15.81
CA PHE A 415 13.25 20.17 16.07
C PHE A 415 14.51 19.50 15.53
N GLU A 416 14.98 19.92 14.37
CA GLU A 416 16.20 19.38 13.80
C GLU A 416 17.45 19.77 14.60
N ARG A 417 17.46 20.96 15.22
CA ARG A 417 18.52 21.36 16.16
C ARG A 417 18.46 20.56 17.46
N GLU A 418 17.27 20.41 18.04
CA GLU A 418 17.08 19.60 19.24
C GLU A 418 17.48 18.14 19.01
N ARG A 419 17.08 17.55 17.87
CA ARG A 419 17.47 16.20 17.46
C ARG A 419 18.99 16.03 17.44
N ARG A 420 19.73 17.00 16.87
CA ARG A 420 21.20 16.98 16.88
C ARG A 420 21.74 17.07 18.32
N ASN A 421 21.22 17.99 19.13
CA ASN A 421 21.65 18.15 20.52
C ASN A 421 21.42 16.88 21.35
N PHE A 422 20.28 16.21 21.20
CA PHE A 422 19.98 14.95 21.88
C PHE A 422 20.91 13.83 21.42
N THR A 423 21.21 13.77 20.12
CA THR A 423 22.14 12.78 19.56
C THR A 423 23.55 13.00 20.11
N GLU A 424 24.02 14.25 20.15
CA GLU A 424 25.32 14.61 20.70
C GLU A 424 25.40 14.33 22.21
N ALA A 425 24.37 14.66 22.98
CA ALA A 425 24.30 14.34 24.40
C ALA A 425 24.33 12.82 24.66
N ALA A 426 23.65 12.02 23.83
CA ALA A 426 23.70 10.57 23.93
C ALA A 426 25.10 10.01 23.63
N ILE A 427 25.78 10.53 22.60
CA ILE A 427 27.16 10.15 22.27
C ILE A 427 28.10 10.51 23.42
N ARG A 428 27.96 11.73 23.98
CA ARG A 428 28.77 12.18 25.12
C ARG A 428 28.57 11.29 26.34
N LEU A 429 27.33 10.97 26.70
CA LEU A 429 27.02 10.05 27.80
C LEU A 429 27.59 8.65 27.56
N SER A 430 27.57 8.17 26.32
CA SER A 430 28.18 6.89 25.95
C SER A 430 29.69 6.91 26.17
N ASN A 431 30.37 7.99 25.76
CA ASN A 431 31.81 8.16 25.96
C ASN A 431 32.17 8.27 27.44
N GLU A 432 31.40 9.04 28.22
CA GLU A 432 31.59 9.16 29.68
C GLU A 432 31.41 7.78 30.35
N ARG A 433 30.36 7.02 30.00
CA ARG A 433 30.16 5.66 30.51
C ARG A 433 31.33 4.73 30.16
N LYS A 434 31.86 4.82 28.94
CA LYS A 434 33.02 4.04 28.52
C LYS A 434 34.26 4.38 29.36
N SER A 435 34.53 5.68 29.56
CA SER A 435 35.65 6.14 30.42
C SER A 435 35.50 5.65 31.86
N PHE A 436 34.29 5.68 32.43
CA PHE A 436 34.05 5.16 33.78
C PHE A 436 34.29 3.65 33.89
N GLU A 437 33.93 2.87 32.87
CA GLU A 437 34.18 1.43 32.87
C GLU A 437 35.68 1.13 32.71
N GLU A 438 36.41 1.92 31.91
CA GLU A 438 37.87 1.85 31.79
C GLU A 438 38.56 2.20 33.12
N ASP A 439 38.13 3.26 33.81
CA ASP A 439 38.63 3.64 35.13
C ASP A 439 38.32 2.57 36.18
N ARG A 440 37.15 1.95 36.12
CA ARG A 440 36.79 0.82 36.98
C ARG A 440 37.68 -0.39 36.70
N ALA A 441 37.92 -0.72 35.44
CA ALA A 441 38.78 -1.83 35.04
C ALA A 441 40.24 -1.61 35.47
N THR A 442 40.76 -0.39 35.31
CA THR A 442 42.11 -0.03 35.77
C THR A 442 42.20 -0.03 37.30
N TRP A 443 41.17 0.44 38.01
CA TRP A 443 41.10 0.36 39.46
C TRP A 443 41.07 -1.09 39.95
N LEU A 444 40.26 -1.96 39.35
CA LEU A 444 40.22 -3.39 39.67
C LEU A 444 41.56 -4.08 39.37
N LYS A 445 42.20 -3.73 38.25
CA LYS A 445 43.55 -4.20 37.90
C LYS A 445 44.57 -3.76 38.96
N HIS A 446 44.52 -2.51 39.42
CA HIS A 446 45.40 -2.02 40.49
C HIS A 446 45.14 -2.72 41.82
N GLN A 447 43.87 -2.92 42.20
CA GLN A 447 43.51 -3.70 43.40
C GLN A 447 44.04 -5.12 43.32
N PHE A 448 43.89 -5.81 42.19
CA PHE A 448 44.42 -7.16 41.98
C PHE A 448 45.95 -7.20 42.04
N LEU A 449 46.64 -6.27 41.37
CA LEU A 449 48.10 -6.20 41.40
C LEU A 449 48.65 -5.87 42.80
N ASN A 450 47.96 -5.02 43.57
CA ASN A 450 48.39 -4.63 44.91
C ASN A 450 47.98 -5.62 46.02
N SER A 451 46.98 -6.47 45.79
CA SER A 451 46.56 -7.54 46.72
C SER A 451 47.22 -8.89 46.44
N SER A 452 47.98 -9.00 45.35
CA SER A 452 48.79 -10.18 45.03
C SER A 452 49.99 -10.29 45.99
N PRO A 453 50.18 -11.40 46.72
CA PRO A 453 51.18 -11.53 47.79
C PRO A 453 52.63 -11.74 47.28
N PHE A 454 52.99 -11.22 46.10
CA PHE A 454 54.30 -11.42 45.48
C PHE A 454 55.09 -10.11 45.25
N SER A 455 54.82 -9.07 46.02
CA SER A 455 55.46 -7.75 45.86
C SER A 455 56.83 -7.61 46.53
N ASP A 456 57.37 -8.65 47.16
CA ASP A 456 58.73 -8.64 47.70
C ASP A 456 59.59 -9.75 47.08
N SER A 457 60.25 -9.44 45.97
CA SER A 457 61.55 -10.04 45.70
C SER A 457 62.46 -9.09 44.92
N VAL A 458 63.44 -8.58 45.66
CA VAL A 458 64.82 -8.30 45.28
C VAL A 458 65.14 -8.45 43.79
N LYS A 459 65.57 -7.34 43.16
CA LYS A 459 66.24 -7.36 41.85
C LYS A 459 67.55 -8.17 41.91
N PRO A 460 67.82 -9.02 40.90
CA PRO A 460 69.19 -9.20 40.41
C PRO A 460 69.29 -8.86 38.91
N PRO A 461 70.51 -8.61 38.40
CA PRO A 461 70.72 -8.02 37.09
C PRO A 461 70.91 -9.10 35.99
N MET A 462 70.68 -8.66 34.74
CA MET A 462 71.12 -9.27 33.48
C MET A 462 70.44 -10.59 33.02
N THR A 463 69.71 -10.55 31.91
CA THR A 463 70.14 -11.03 30.57
C THR A 463 68.95 -11.23 29.64
N LYS A 464 69.16 -10.97 28.34
CA LYS A 464 68.20 -11.17 27.26
C LYS A 464 67.77 -12.63 27.17
N SER A 465 66.48 -12.93 27.23
CA SER A 465 65.94 -14.19 26.71
C SER A 465 64.51 -14.02 26.19
N LYS A 466 64.35 -14.29 24.89
CA LYS A 466 63.07 -14.46 24.21
C LYS A 466 62.56 -15.86 24.58
N SER A 467 61.51 -15.99 25.41
CA SER A 467 60.68 -17.23 25.48
C SER A 467 59.59 -17.17 26.58
N ALA A 468 58.60 -16.29 26.44
CA ALA A 468 57.39 -16.38 27.27
C ALA A 468 56.08 -16.21 26.48
N PHE A 469 56.11 -16.44 25.16
CA PHE A 469 54.92 -16.45 24.31
C PHE A 469 54.44 -17.85 23.93
N LEU A 470 55.10 -18.92 24.42
CA LEU A 470 54.82 -20.32 24.02
C LEU A 470 54.17 -21.19 25.10
N MET A 471 53.72 -20.61 26.23
CA MET A 471 53.04 -21.38 27.30
C MET A 471 51.51 -21.25 27.29
N CYS A 472 50.91 -20.58 26.29
CA CYS A 472 49.45 -20.49 26.16
C CYS A 472 48.88 -21.39 25.05
N GLU A 473 49.66 -21.79 24.04
CA GLU A 473 49.18 -22.67 22.96
C GLU A 473 49.22 -24.17 23.32
N CYS A 474 50.14 -24.62 24.19
CA CYS A 474 50.23 -26.05 24.55
C CYS A 474 49.10 -26.56 25.46
N LEU A 475 48.38 -25.67 26.16
CA LEU A 475 47.25 -26.07 27.02
C LEU A 475 45.92 -26.22 26.24
N LEU A 476 45.83 -25.63 25.05
CA LEU A 476 44.66 -25.75 24.17
C LEU A 476 44.66 -27.07 23.37
N PHE A 477 45.82 -27.67 23.13
CA PHE A 477 45.93 -28.92 22.38
C PHE A 477 45.71 -30.18 23.23
N TYR A 478 45.93 -30.11 24.55
CA TYR A 478 45.80 -31.29 25.45
C TYR A 478 44.37 -31.58 25.93
N LEU A 479 43.39 -30.71 25.64
CA LEU A 479 42.00 -30.86 26.09
C LEU A 479 41.03 -31.38 25.01
N THR A 480 41.48 -31.58 23.77
CA THR A 480 40.59 -31.96 22.65
C THR A 480 40.66 -33.42 22.22
N ASP A 481 41.51 -34.27 22.83
CA ASP A 481 41.71 -35.64 22.35
C ASP A 481 41.46 -36.74 23.41
N LYS A 482 40.24 -36.74 23.99
CA LYS A 482 39.63 -37.94 24.59
C LYS A 482 38.10 -37.94 24.42
N PRO A 483 37.50 -39.01 23.88
CA PRO A 483 36.05 -39.12 23.79
C PRO A 483 35.46 -39.51 25.15
N GLY A 484 34.57 -38.69 25.72
CA GLY A 484 33.69 -39.09 26.82
C GLY A 484 33.72 -38.29 28.13
N PHE A 485 33.99 -36.98 28.13
CA PHE A 485 33.80 -36.13 29.32
C PHE A 485 33.10 -34.81 28.98
N HIS A 486 31.83 -34.65 29.38
CA HIS A 486 31.09 -33.39 29.25
C HIS A 486 31.28 -32.54 30.51
N ILE A 487 32.08 -31.48 30.42
CA ILE A 487 32.06 -30.37 31.39
C ILE A 487 31.22 -29.24 30.79
N LYS A 488 29.96 -29.16 31.22
CA LYS A 488 29.13 -27.95 31.09
C LYS A 488 29.49 -27.03 32.26
N SER A 489 30.20 -25.93 31.99
CA SER A 489 29.96 -24.61 32.63
C SER A 489 31.06 -23.62 32.20
N SER A 490 30.64 -22.39 31.92
CA SER A 490 31.45 -21.15 31.95
C SER A 490 32.18 -20.64 30.70
N ILE A 491 32.06 -21.24 29.50
CA ILE A 491 32.62 -20.64 28.26
C ILE A 491 31.55 -20.04 27.33
N VAL A 492 30.27 -20.37 27.52
CA VAL A 492 29.18 -19.84 26.66
C VAL A 492 28.89 -18.36 26.93
N SER A 493 29.12 -17.86 28.14
CA SER A 493 28.82 -16.46 28.48
C SER A 493 29.77 -15.45 27.84
N PHE A 494 31.01 -15.83 27.53
CA PHE A 494 32.00 -14.91 26.94
C PHE A 494 31.83 -14.74 25.42
N ASN A 495 31.26 -15.74 24.72
CA ASN A 495 31.06 -15.67 23.27
C ASN A 495 29.74 -15.00 22.86
N VAL A 496 28.72 -14.99 23.73
CA VAL A 496 27.43 -14.32 23.41
C VAL A 496 27.56 -12.79 23.52
N GLU A 497 28.35 -12.28 24.46
CA GLU A 497 28.59 -10.83 24.57
C GLU A 497 29.47 -10.29 23.43
N PHE A 498 30.45 -11.07 22.96
CA PHE A 498 31.31 -10.66 21.85
C PHE A 498 30.57 -10.64 20.50
N HIS A 499 29.64 -11.59 20.28
CA HIS A 499 28.88 -11.66 19.04
C HIS A 499 27.80 -10.58 18.93
N VAL A 500 27.19 -10.17 20.06
CA VAL A 500 26.20 -9.09 20.09
C VAL A 500 26.85 -7.73 19.83
N PHE A 501 28.05 -7.49 20.36
CA PHE A 501 28.78 -6.23 20.14
C PHE A 501 29.17 -6.05 18.65
N PHE A 502 29.67 -7.11 18.00
CA PHE A 502 30.05 -7.05 16.59
C PHE A 502 28.85 -6.91 15.64
N THR A 503 27.71 -7.51 15.95
CA THR A 503 26.48 -7.36 15.13
C THR A 503 25.82 -5.99 15.25
N VAL A 504 25.95 -5.29 16.38
CA VAL A 504 25.40 -3.93 16.54
C VAL A 504 26.28 -2.90 15.85
N GLU A 505 27.60 -3.09 15.86
CA GLU A 505 28.55 -2.19 15.17
C GLU A 505 28.48 -2.33 13.65
N THR A 506 28.39 -3.56 13.13
CA THR A 506 28.23 -3.83 11.69
C THR A 506 26.86 -3.39 11.16
N THR A 507 25.77 -3.50 11.93
CA THR A 507 24.44 -3.01 11.50
C THR A 507 24.34 -1.49 11.51
N LEU A 508 25.00 -0.80 12.44
CA LEU A 508 25.06 0.68 12.44
C LEU A 508 25.95 1.23 11.31
N GLU A 509 27.09 0.61 10.99
CA GLU A 509 27.88 0.98 9.81
C GLU A 509 27.13 0.71 8.50
N THR A 510 26.37 -0.38 8.41
CA THR A 510 25.58 -0.68 7.19
C THR A 510 24.38 0.27 7.04
N ILE A 511 23.73 0.68 8.13
CA ILE A 511 22.61 1.64 8.10
C ILE A 511 23.09 3.07 7.79
N VAL A 512 24.28 3.46 8.25
CA VAL A 512 24.90 4.76 7.93
C VAL A 512 25.41 4.79 6.48
N ASN A 513 25.99 3.70 5.97
CA ASN A 513 26.44 3.62 4.58
C ASN A 513 25.29 3.52 3.57
N CYS A 514 24.20 2.79 3.86
CA CYS A 514 23.02 2.75 2.99
C CYS A 514 22.26 4.09 2.92
N LYS A 515 22.39 4.97 3.94
CA LYS A 515 21.79 6.32 3.90
C LYS A 515 22.64 7.32 3.12
N LEU A 516 23.95 7.09 3.01
CA LEU A 516 24.88 7.95 2.26
C LEU A 516 24.93 7.59 0.76
N GLU A 517 24.66 6.34 0.37
CA GLU A 517 24.59 5.93 -1.05
C GLU A 517 23.28 6.31 -1.78
N THR A 518 22.27 6.81 -1.06
CA THR A 518 21.00 7.27 -1.69
C THR A 518 21.00 8.77 -2.04
N ILE A 519 22.11 9.48 -1.80
CA ILE A 519 22.26 10.90 -2.20
C ILE A 519 23.61 11.09 -2.89
N ALA A 520 23.70 10.60 -4.12
CA ALA A 520 24.67 11.07 -5.09
C ALA A 520 23.95 11.28 -6.44
N PRO A 521 23.70 12.53 -6.89
CA PRO A 521 23.38 12.77 -8.28
C PRO A 521 24.63 12.56 -9.12
N SER A 522 24.56 11.62 -10.07
CA SER A 522 25.54 11.45 -11.13
C SER A 522 25.56 12.70 -12.03
N THR A 523 26.44 13.64 -11.74
CA THR A 523 26.88 14.64 -12.71
C THR A 523 27.89 14.00 -13.66
N SER A 524 27.44 13.70 -14.88
CA SER A 524 28.32 13.44 -16.01
C SER A 524 27.83 14.24 -17.21
N CYS A 525 28.77 14.98 -17.79
CA CYS A 525 28.73 15.64 -19.09
C CYS A 525 27.90 16.94 -19.21
N ALA A 526 28.55 18.05 -18.86
CA ALA A 526 28.40 19.30 -19.60
C ALA A 526 29.80 19.84 -19.93
N SER A 527 30.35 19.38 -21.06
CA SER A 527 31.32 20.13 -21.83
C SER A 527 30.57 20.73 -23.01
N LEU A 528 30.57 22.05 -23.15
CA LEU A 528 30.60 22.81 -24.41
C LEU A 528 30.46 24.30 -24.10
N SER A 529 31.54 25.04 -24.33
CA SER A 529 31.55 26.46 -24.72
C SER A 529 31.50 26.55 -26.27
N PRO A 530 31.51 27.74 -26.89
CA PRO A 530 30.63 28.92 -26.78
C PRO A 530 30.20 29.46 -28.18
N THR A 531 29.25 30.42 -28.26
CA THR A 531 29.18 31.55 -29.27
C THR A 531 27.85 32.32 -29.12
N SER A 532 27.90 33.60 -28.69
CA SER A 532 27.57 34.85 -29.44
C SER A 532 26.06 35.10 -29.71
N SER A 533 25.47 36.29 -29.66
CA SER A 533 25.88 37.65 -29.26
C SER A 533 24.60 38.45 -28.92
N GLU A 534 24.80 39.57 -28.22
CA GLU A 534 24.09 40.87 -28.37
C GLU A 534 22.56 40.98 -28.23
N THR A 535 22.14 41.74 -27.21
CA THR A 535 21.56 43.10 -27.28
C THR A 535 20.91 43.35 -25.91
N ALA A 536 21.40 44.24 -25.05
CA ALA A 536 21.40 45.70 -25.09
C ALA A 536 20.57 46.21 -23.88
N ASP A 537 21.20 47.13 -23.16
CA ASP A 537 20.76 48.02 -22.07
C ASP A 537 19.25 48.24 -21.81
N VAL A 538 18.91 48.45 -20.53
CA VAL A 538 18.52 49.78 -19.96
C VAL A 538 18.23 49.66 -18.45
N PHE A 539 19.17 50.21 -17.66
CA PHE A 539 19.04 51.13 -16.51
C PHE A 539 17.91 51.10 -15.46
N GLN A 540 18.36 51.38 -14.22
CA GLN A 540 17.72 52.03 -13.04
C GLN A 540 16.92 51.11 -12.07
N THR A 541 17.00 51.20 -10.73
CA THR A 541 17.73 52.07 -9.78
C THR A 541 17.56 51.52 -8.35
N HIS A 542 18.53 51.86 -7.49
CA HIS A 542 18.44 52.07 -6.03
C HIS A 542 17.86 50.99 -5.09
N ARG A 543 18.75 50.42 -4.25
CA ARG A 543 18.48 50.35 -2.80
C ARG A 543 19.68 50.73 -1.96
N LEU A 544 19.36 51.59 -1.00
CA LEU A 544 20.21 52.31 -0.06
C LEU A 544 20.69 51.42 1.10
N ILE A 545 21.92 51.69 1.51
CA ILE A 545 22.53 51.32 2.80
C ILE A 545 21.94 52.25 3.89
N PRO A 546 21.84 51.79 5.15
CA PRO A 546 22.55 52.53 6.19
C PRO A 546 23.28 51.61 7.18
N GLN A 547 24.58 51.87 7.35
CA GLN A 547 25.31 51.66 8.60
C GLN A 547 25.41 53.01 9.32
N ASN A 548 25.18 53.01 10.63
CA ASN A 548 25.93 53.75 11.66
C ASN A 548 25.34 53.33 13.02
N ARG A 549 26.05 52.63 13.90
CA ARG A 549 27.17 53.02 14.78
C ARG A 549 26.83 54.07 15.86
N TYR A 550 27.09 53.62 17.10
CA TYR A 550 27.51 54.29 18.34
C TYR A 550 26.49 54.68 19.45
N THR A 551 26.68 53.97 20.59
CA THR A 551 26.72 54.40 22.01
C THR A 551 25.53 55.08 22.68
N GLN A 552 24.96 54.41 23.69
CA GLN A 552 25.20 54.74 25.10
C GLN A 552 25.03 53.49 25.98
#